data_AF-A0A945PMU0-F1
#
_entry.id   AF-A0A945PMU0-F1
#
_cell.length_a   1.000
_cell.length_b   1.000
_cell.length_c   1.000
_cell.angle_alpha   90.00
_cell.angle_beta   90.00
_cell.angle_gamma   90.00
#
_symmetry.space_group_name_H-M   'P 1'
#
loop_
_entity.id
_entity.type
_entity.pdbx_description
1 polymer ?
#
loop_
_entity_poly.entity_id
_entity_poly.type
_entity_poly.pdbx_seq_one_letter_code
_entity_poly.pdbx_strand_id
1 'polypeptide(L)'
;MKTFRFLSGLAVALCAFAFGSASQAADFYKGKRITLYVAASPGGGYASYARAIARHWNRHLPGDPRFVVKHKQGAQGLVAASYLANKSRRDGTEILASYREAVTTSALTAKSGVRFDATKFGYIGSADQGYGVCVAAKRINVKSLEDAKKKPVRLGATHHRSLGYSSAYFLNNMFGTQFQVYHGYPAGSAIVLALERGEVDARCGWSVSSIKTMKPTWMEGKMVNILLQLSLTSHPQLKGVPLVKSFAKTDEQRQLLNFILTPQSVGRPYIAPPGLPKARLELLRTSFMGVLKDKEFLKDAKKQRIDINPVTGAELDVLIANLFKTDKKLIERALEVTTKSTKVKLVKVKIPWLTSKVKVSKVKRKGRRVSFKAGGHKVTVKVSKSKTKITIAGKKAKRSAVKAGMTCTITHKGSKSRAKSIKCD
;
A
#
# COMPACT_ATOMS: atom_id res chain seq x y z
N MET A 1 32.95 -15.66 -67.65
CA MET A 1 31.55 -15.20 -67.71
C MET A 1 30.68 -16.25 -67.02
N LYS A 2 29.78 -15.85 -66.09
CA LYS A 2 28.84 -16.68 -65.30
C LYS A 2 29.52 -17.43 -64.13
N THR A 3 29.09 -17.40 -62.86
CA THR A 3 27.77 -17.16 -62.26
C THR A 3 27.92 -16.66 -60.81
N PHE A 4 27.34 -15.50 -60.51
CA PHE A 4 27.03 -15.01 -59.15
C PHE A 4 25.50 -15.08 -59.00
N ARG A 5 24.98 -15.93 -58.13
CA ARG A 5 23.60 -15.90 -57.58
C ARG A 5 23.32 -17.21 -56.87
N PHE A 6 23.31 -17.23 -55.53
CA PHE A 6 22.49 -18.10 -54.67
C PHE A 6 22.87 -17.86 -53.20
N LEU A 7 22.56 -16.68 -52.64
CA LEU A 7 22.75 -16.45 -51.19
C LEU A 7 21.74 -15.45 -50.58
N SER A 8 20.64 -15.14 -51.26
CA SER A 8 19.65 -14.15 -50.80
C SER A 8 18.33 -14.75 -50.29
N GLY A 9 18.17 -16.08 -50.25
CA GLY A 9 16.90 -16.72 -49.91
C GLY A 9 16.64 -16.99 -48.42
N LEU A 10 17.69 -17.12 -47.59
CA LEU A 10 17.53 -17.61 -46.22
C LEU A 10 17.24 -16.51 -45.17
N ALA A 11 17.55 -15.25 -45.48
CA ALA A 11 17.36 -14.13 -44.55
C ALA A 11 15.91 -13.61 -44.48
N VAL A 12 15.08 -13.87 -45.52
CA VAL A 12 13.70 -13.36 -45.59
C VAL A 12 12.71 -14.26 -44.83
N ALA A 13 12.98 -15.57 -44.71
CA ALA A 13 12.09 -16.49 -44.01
C ALA A 13 12.10 -16.33 -42.47
N LEU A 14 13.19 -15.83 -41.88
CA LEU A 14 13.29 -15.61 -40.43
C LEU A 14 12.53 -14.35 -39.94
N CYS A 15 12.29 -13.36 -40.81
CA CYS A 15 11.52 -12.16 -40.46
C CYS A 15 10.01 -12.41 -40.42
N ALA A 16 9.48 -13.38 -41.18
CA ALA A 16 8.04 -13.65 -41.23
C ALA A 16 7.49 -14.29 -39.93
N PHE A 17 8.30 -15.08 -39.21
CA PHE A 17 7.87 -15.72 -37.96
C PHE A 17 7.75 -14.75 -36.77
N ALA A 18 8.49 -13.63 -36.78
CA ALA A 18 8.42 -12.65 -35.70
C ALA A 18 7.12 -11.81 -35.78
N PHE A 19 6.67 -11.44 -36.98
CA PHE A 19 5.47 -10.61 -37.18
C PHE A 19 4.15 -11.36 -36.92
N GLY A 20 4.07 -12.67 -37.20
CA GLY A 20 2.86 -13.47 -36.94
C GLY A 20 2.50 -13.56 -35.45
N SER A 21 3.51 -13.62 -34.57
CA SER A 21 3.31 -13.80 -33.12
C SER A 21 2.75 -12.56 -32.41
N ALA A 22 3.10 -11.35 -32.88
CA ALA A 22 2.62 -10.09 -32.33
C ALA A 22 1.19 -9.77 -32.79
N SER A 23 0.88 -10.02 -34.06
CA SER A 23 -0.46 -9.84 -34.64
C SER A 23 -1.50 -10.74 -33.94
N GLN A 24 -1.17 -12.02 -33.75
CA GLN A 24 -2.07 -12.98 -33.09
C GLN A 24 -2.32 -12.67 -31.60
N ALA A 25 -1.36 -12.01 -30.93
CA ALA A 25 -1.54 -11.54 -29.56
C ALA A 25 -2.43 -10.29 -29.47
N ALA A 26 -2.42 -9.43 -30.49
CA ALA A 26 -3.29 -8.25 -30.57
C ALA A 26 -4.75 -8.67 -30.81
N ASP A 27 -5.00 -9.63 -31.70
CA ASP A 27 -6.35 -10.12 -31.96
C ASP A 27 -6.93 -10.98 -30.83
N PHE A 28 -6.06 -11.58 -29.99
CA PHE A 28 -6.48 -12.48 -28.91
C PHE A 28 -7.55 -11.87 -27.98
N TYR A 29 -7.44 -10.59 -27.67
CA TYR A 29 -8.32 -9.92 -26.70
C TYR A 29 -9.65 -9.44 -27.31
N LYS A 30 -9.83 -9.49 -28.63
CA LYS A 30 -11.07 -9.10 -29.30
C LYS A 30 -12.24 -9.96 -28.81
N GLY A 31 -13.30 -9.30 -28.33
CA GLY A 31 -14.47 -9.97 -27.75
C GLY A 31 -14.21 -10.71 -26.43
N LYS A 32 -13.00 -10.63 -25.86
CA LYS A 32 -12.68 -11.26 -24.58
C LYS A 32 -13.17 -10.43 -23.41
N ARG A 33 -13.34 -11.13 -22.29
CA ARG A 33 -13.61 -10.54 -20.98
C ARG A 33 -12.46 -10.86 -20.04
N ILE A 34 -11.78 -9.81 -19.57
CA ILE A 34 -10.69 -9.93 -18.60
C ILE A 34 -11.28 -9.81 -17.19
N THR A 35 -11.07 -10.83 -16.37
CA THR A 35 -11.41 -10.78 -14.94
C THR A 35 -10.24 -10.22 -14.16
N LEU A 36 -10.43 -9.02 -13.60
CA LEU A 36 -9.50 -8.41 -12.64
C LEU A 36 -9.89 -8.81 -11.23
N TYR A 37 -9.21 -9.82 -10.70
CA TYR A 37 -9.32 -10.17 -9.29
C TYR A 37 -8.67 -9.10 -8.42
N VAL A 38 -9.25 -8.87 -7.24
CA VAL A 38 -8.74 -7.92 -6.25
C VAL A 38 -8.62 -8.66 -4.93
N ALA A 39 -7.38 -8.72 -4.39
CA ALA A 39 -7.08 -9.39 -3.12
C ALA A 39 -7.74 -8.70 -1.91
N ALA A 40 -8.20 -7.46 -2.08
CA ALA A 40 -8.80 -6.62 -1.05
C ALA A 40 -10.33 -6.60 -1.09
N SER A 41 -10.94 -6.18 0.02
CA SER A 41 -12.40 -5.96 0.07
C SER A 41 -12.86 -4.80 -0.83
N PRO A 42 -14.12 -4.80 -1.33
CA PRO A 42 -14.66 -3.79 -2.25
C PRO A 42 -14.61 -2.32 -1.80
N GLY A 43 -14.36 -2.06 -0.51
CA GLY A 43 -14.31 -0.69 0.03
C GLY A 43 -12.92 -0.22 0.47
N GLY A 44 -11.86 -0.95 0.09
CA GLY A 44 -10.47 -0.59 0.40
C GLY A 44 -9.77 0.12 -0.75
N GLY A 45 -8.60 0.72 -0.49
CA GLY A 45 -7.82 1.47 -1.49
C GLY A 45 -7.48 0.64 -2.73
N TYR A 46 -7.02 -0.60 -2.58
CA TYR A 46 -6.76 -1.52 -3.69
C TYR A 46 -7.99 -1.70 -4.62
N ALA A 47 -9.19 -1.78 -4.06
CA ALA A 47 -10.42 -1.87 -4.85
C ALA A 47 -10.79 -0.56 -5.56
N SER A 48 -10.39 0.59 -5.01
CA SER A 48 -10.54 1.87 -5.70
C SER A 48 -9.57 1.98 -6.88
N TYR A 49 -8.30 1.61 -6.70
CA TYR A 49 -7.32 1.56 -7.79
C TYR A 49 -7.75 0.61 -8.90
N ALA A 50 -8.07 -0.64 -8.57
CA ALA A 50 -8.47 -1.65 -9.54
C ALA A 50 -9.68 -1.21 -10.39
N ARG A 51 -10.71 -0.62 -9.76
CA ARG A 51 -11.86 -0.10 -10.50
C ARG A 51 -11.56 1.13 -11.33
N ALA A 52 -10.70 2.03 -10.84
CA ALA A 52 -10.29 3.20 -11.61
C ALA A 52 -9.51 2.76 -12.85
N ILE A 53 -8.51 1.89 -12.70
CA ILE A 53 -7.70 1.39 -13.83
C ILE A 53 -8.56 0.57 -14.80
N ALA A 54 -9.39 -0.36 -14.31
CA ALA A 54 -10.22 -1.21 -15.17
C ALA A 54 -11.20 -0.43 -16.08
N ARG A 55 -11.65 0.77 -15.68
CA ARG A 55 -12.52 1.62 -16.51
C ARG A 55 -11.82 2.25 -17.70
N HIS A 56 -10.48 2.32 -17.66
CA HIS A 56 -9.68 2.95 -18.73
C HIS A 56 -8.83 1.91 -19.47
N TRP A 57 -8.54 0.76 -18.87
CA TRP A 57 -7.59 -0.23 -19.40
C TRP A 57 -8.02 -0.90 -20.71
N ASN A 58 -9.32 -1.08 -20.94
CA ASN A 58 -9.84 -1.64 -22.18
C ASN A 58 -9.32 -0.87 -23.42
N ARG A 59 -9.28 0.46 -23.35
CA ARG A 59 -8.84 1.34 -24.46
C ARG A 59 -7.35 1.24 -24.80
N HIS A 60 -6.55 0.63 -23.92
CA HIS A 60 -5.12 0.45 -24.14
C HIS A 60 -4.76 -0.99 -24.51
N LEU A 61 -5.74 -1.89 -24.59
CA LEU A 61 -5.57 -3.26 -25.06
C LEU A 61 -6.21 -3.42 -26.44
N PRO A 62 -5.49 -3.99 -27.43
CA PRO A 62 -6.08 -4.36 -28.70
C PRO A 62 -7.36 -5.19 -28.54
N GLY A 63 -8.37 -4.93 -29.38
CA GLY A 63 -9.66 -5.60 -29.32
C GLY A 63 -10.63 -5.12 -28.23
N ASP A 64 -10.27 -4.06 -27.48
CA ASP A 64 -11.11 -3.38 -26.48
C ASP A 64 -11.84 -4.33 -25.50
N PRO A 65 -11.10 -5.20 -24.79
CA PRO A 65 -11.72 -6.23 -23.94
C PRO A 65 -12.44 -5.62 -22.74
N ARG A 66 -13.56 -6.23 -22.34
CA ARG A 66 -14.30 -5.79 -21.15
C ARG A 66 -13.61 -6.26 -19.87
N PHE A 67 -13.37 -5.35 -18.93
CA PHE A 67 -12.87 -5.70 -17.60
C PHE A 67 -14.00 -5.95 -16.61
N VAL A 68 -13.94 -7.06 -15.87
CA VAL A 68 -14.82 -7.34 -14.73
C VAL A 68 -14.01 -7.46 -13.46
N VAL A 69 -14.31 -6.59 -12.50
CA VAL A 69 -13.64 -6.59 -11.20
C VAL A 69 -14.31 -7.59 -10.25
N LYS A 70 -13.56 -8.58 -9.77
CA LYS A 70 -14.02 -9.57 -8.79
C LYS A 70 -13.16 -9.53 -7.53
N HIS A 71 -13.77 -9.74 -6.37
CA HIS A 71 -13.06 -9.72 -5.09
C HIS A 71 -12.74 -11.13 -4.62
N LYS A 72 -11.47 -11.39 -4.29
CA LYS A 72 -11.00 -12.65 -3.72
C LYS A 72 -10.13 -12.35 -2.50
N GLN A 73 -10.77 -12.13 -1.36
CA GLN A 73 -10.12 -11.70 -0.13
C GLN A 73 -9.80 -12.88 0.81
N GLY A 74 -8.76 -12.72 1.62
CA GLY A 74 -8.39 -13.69 2.66
C GLY A 74 -6.88 -13.75 2.88
N ALA A 75 -6.46 -14.02 4.12
CA ALA A 75 -5.06 -14.22 4.51
C ALA A 75 -4.09 -13.18 3.90
N GLN A 76 -4.41 -11.89 4.01
CA GLN A 76 -3.61 -10.78 3.44
C GLN A 76 -3.30 -10.89 1.93
N GLY A 77 -4.17 -11.56 1.17
CA GLY A 77 -4.02 -11.75 -0.27
C GLY A 77 -3.47 -13.11 -0.67
N LEU A 78 -2.98 -13.93 0.27
CA LEU A 78 -2.50 -15.28 -0.02
C LEU A 78 -3.58 -16.15 -0.70
N VAL A 79 -4.86 -16.00 -0.30
CA VAL A 79 -5.97 -16.73 -0.96
C VAL A 79 -6.10 -16.35 -2.44
N ALA A 80 -5.90 -15.08 -2.78
CA ALA A 80 -5.97 -14.60 -4.15
C ALA A 80 -4.77 -15.05 -4.98
N ALA A 81 -3.56 -14.91 -4.41
CA ALA A 81 -2.32 -15.32 -5.05
C ALA A 81 -2.29 -16.83 -5.30
N SER A 82 -2.67 -17.65 -4.31
CA SER A 82 -2.78 -19.11 -4.46
C SER A 82 -3.81 -19.52 -5.52
N TYR A 83 -4.95 -18.81 -5.61
CA TYR A 83 -5.92 -19.06 -6.67
C TYR A 83 -5.33 -18.71 -8.04
N LEU A 84 -4.68 -17.55 -8.16
CA LEU A 84 -4.08 -17.13 -9.43
C LEU A 84 -3.02 -18.15 -9.89
N ALA A 85 -2.13 -18.56 -8.99
CA ALA A 85 -1.08 -19.52 -9.31
C ALA A 85 -1.61 -20.90 -9.77
N ASN A 86 -2.65 -21.39 -9.10
CA ASN A 86 -3.02 -22.81 -9.17
C ASN A 86 -4.35 -23.09 -9.88
N LYS A 87 -5.25 -22.10 -10.02
CA LYS A 87 -6.62 -22.32 -10.49
C LYS A 87 -7.10 -21.33 -11.56
N SER A 88 -6.35 -20.26 -11.83
CA SER A 88 -6.76 -19.28 -12.84
C SER A 88 -6.38 -19.71 -14.25
N ARG A 89 -7.09 -19.15 -15.23
CA ARG A 89 -6.77 -19.34 -16.65
C ARG A 89 -5.44 -18.66 -16.98
N ARG A 90 -4.50 -19.40 -17.57
CA ARG A 90 -3.15 -18.94 -17.93
C ARG A 90 -3.09 -18.25 -19.29
N ASP A 91 -4.24 -17.77 -19.77
CA ASP A 91 -4.41 -17.24 -21.12
C ASP A 91 -4.35 -15.71 -21.20
N GLY A 92 -4.24 -15.01 -20.06
CA GLY A 92 -4.20 -13.54 -20.00
C GLY A 92 -5.58 -12.90 -19.73
N THR A 93 -6.64 -13.70 -19.61
CA THR A 93 -7.97 -13.20 -19.27
C THR A 93 -8.28 -13.20 -17.77
N GLU A 94 -7.31 -13.58 -16.94
CA GLU A 94 -7.39 -13.48 -15.48
C GLU A 94 -6.11 -12.85 -14.92
N ILE A 95 -6.30 -11.75 -14.20
CA ILE A 95 -5.23 -10.95 -13.59
C ILE A 95 -5.59 -10.61 -12.15
N LEU A 96 -4.61 -10.27 -11.33
CA LEU A 96 -4.80 -9.98 -9.91
C LEU A 96 -4.16 -8.65 -9.52
N ALA A 97 -4.97 -7.72 -9.02
CA ALA A 97 -4.51 -6.63 -8.16
C ALA A 97 -4.21 -7.21 -6.76
N SER A 98 -2.94 -7.50 -6.51
CA SER A 98 -2.49 -8.21 -5.31
C SER A 98 -2.13 -7.26 -4.18
N TYR A 99 -2.16 -7.75 -2.95
CA TYR A 99 -1.45 -7.11 -1.86
C TYR A 99 0.06 -7.35 -2.06
N ARG A 100 0.88 -6.30 -1.98
CA ARG A 100 2.35 -6.45 -2.01
C ARG A 100 2.86 -7.48 -1.02
N GLU A 101 2.26 -7.57 0.17
CA GLU A 101 2.70 -8.49 1.23
C GLU A 101 2.54 -9.96 0.79
N ALA A 102 1.51 -10.27 -0.02
CA ALA A 102 1.23 -11.62 -0.49
C ALA A 102 2.31 -12.16 -1.44
N VAL A 103 3.00 -11.29 -2.16
CA VAL A 103 4.08 -11.64 -3.11
C VAL A 103 5.48 -11.29 -2.59
N THR A 104 5.59 -10.77 -1.37
CA THR A 104 6.87 -10.41 -0.74
C THR A 104 7.00 -11.10 0.62
N THR A 105 6.89 -10.37 1.72
CA THR A 105 7.18 -10.83 3.08
C THR A 105 6.32 -12.01 3.51
N SER A 106 5.03 -12.06 3.14
CA SER A 106 4.18 -13.19 3.54
C SER A 106 4.52 -14.46 2.75
N ALA A 107 4.96 -14.34 1.50
CA ALA A 107 5.40 -15.50 0.71
C ALA A 107 6.71 -16.10 1.26
N LEU A 108 7.54 -15.29 1.94
CA LEU A 108 8.80 -15.74 2.55
C LEU A 108 8.67 -16.20 4.01
N THR A 109 7.77 -15.58 4.78
CA THR A 109 7.75 -15.75 6.25
C THR A 109 6.50 -16.46 6.79
N ALA A 110 5.48 -16.71 5.96
CA ALA A 110 4.30 -17.42 6.43
C ALA A 110 4.64 -18.89 6.71
N LYS A 111 4.41 -19.32 7.95
CA LYS A 111 4.65 -20.71 8.40
C LYS A 111 3.74 -21.75 7.74
N SER A 112 2.62 -21.33 7.15
CA SER A 112 1.69 -22.21 6.43
C SER A 112 0.83 -21.44 5.43
N GLY A 113 0.34 -22.14 4.39
CA GLY A 113 -0.67 -21.61 3.45
C GLY A 113 -0.13 -20.93 2.18
N VAL A 114 1.18 -20.81 2.01
CA VAL A 114 1.80 -20.41 0.73
C VAL A 114 1.98 -21.66 -0.12
N ARG A 115 1.21 -21.76 -1.22
CA ARG A 115 1.25 -22.88 -2.17
C ARG A 115 1.56 -22.38 -3.57
N PHE A 116 2.48 -21.44 -3.68
CA PHE A 116 2.91 -20.83 -4.94
C PHE A 116 4.33 -20.31 -4.80
N ASP A 117 5.03 -20.24 -5.92
CA ASP A 117 6.30 -19.53 -6.05
C ASP A 117 6.01 -18.12 -6.57
N ALA A 118 6.29 -17.10 -5.74
CA ALA A 118 6.01 -15.72 -6.12
C ALA A 118 6.92 -15.21 -7.25
N THR A 119 8.06 -15.85 -7.49
CA THR A 119 8.98 -15.51 -8.59
C THR A 119 8.45 -15.95 -9.95
N LYS A 120 7.43 -16.83 -9.99
CA LYS A 120 6.86 -17.38 -11.22
C LYS A 120 5.66 -16.60 -11.76
N PHE A 121 5.12 -15.64 -11.00
CA PHE A 121 4.04 -14.79 -11.52
C PHE A 121 4.54 -13.89 -12.66
N GLY A 122 3.66 -13.59 -13.61
CA GLY A 122 3.93 -12.54 -14.60
C GLY A 122 3.63 -11.17 -13.98
N TYR A 123 4.65 -10.41 -13.58
CA TYR A 123 4.42 -9.07 -13.04
C TYR A 123 4.09 -8.09 -14.16
N ILE A 124 2.88 -7.53 -14.15
CA ILE A 124 2.40 -6.59 -15.17
C ILE A 124 2.90 -5.18 -14.86
N GLY A 125 2.86 -4.80 -13.59
CA GLY A 125 3.29 -3.49 -13.11
C GLY A 125 2.64 -3.14 -11.78
N SER A 126 3.02 -2.00 -11.21
CA SER A 126 2.46 -1.46 -9.98
C SER A 126 1.85 -0.10 -10.26
N ALA A 127 0.64 0.15 -9.75
CA ALA A 127 -0.03 1.45 -9.94
C ALA A 127 0.50 2.55 -9.01
N ASP A 128 1.12 2.16 -7.91
CA ASP A 128 1.59 3.07 -6.86
C ASP A 128 2.64 2.35 -6.00
N GLN A 129 3.76 3.02 -5.76
CA GLN A 129 4.78 2.60 -4.81
C GLN A 129 4.81 3.51 -3.57
N GLY A 130 5.29 2.95 -2.46
CA GLY A 130 5.33 3.63 -1.17
C GLY A 130 6.56 4.51 -0.98
N TYR A 131 6.37 5.83 -0.98
CA TYR A 131 7.37 6.78 -0.47
C TYR A 131 7.06 7.14 0.98
N GLY A 132 7.52 6.31 1.91
CA GLY A 132 7.42 6.60 3.34
C GLY A 132 8.48 7.61 3.76
N VAL A 133 8.17 8.50 4.68
CA VAL A 133 9.16 9.37 5.32
C VAL A 133 9.11 9.26 6.84
N CYS A 134 10.21 9.63 7.48
CA CYS A 134 10.26 9.98 8.89
C CYS A 134 10.23 11.49 9.05
N VAL A 135 9.35 11.97 9.93
CA VAL A 135 9.25 13.38 10.28
C VAL A 135 9.38 13.54 11.79
N ALA A 136 10.01 14.64 12.23
CA ALA A 136 10.02 15.10 13.60
C ALA A 136 9.39 16.49 13.69
N ALA A 137 8.65 16.76 14.76
CA ALA A 137 8.10 18.08 15.03
C ALA A 137 9.23 19.10 15.22
N LYS A 138 9.10 20.28 14.61
CA LYS A 138 10.12 21.33 14.70
C LYS A 138 10.45 21.74 16.14
N ARG A 139 9.44 21.74 17.02
CA ARG A 139 9.57 22.12 18.44
C ARG A 139 10.62 21.33 19.22
N ILE A 140 10.99 20.12 18.77
CA ILE A 140 12.01 19.31 19.47
C ILE A 140 13.42 19.49 18.91
N ASN A 141 13.62 20.36 17.92
CA ASN A 141 14.92 20.66 17.31
C ASN A 141 15.69 19.41 16.85
N VAL A 142 14.98 18.40 16.32
CA VAL A 142 15.58 17.24 15.63
C VAL A 142 15.40 17.47 14.13
N LYS A 143 16.49 17.72 13.42
CA LYS A 143 16.48 18.08 11.99
C LYS A 143 17.03 16.96 11.11
N SER A 144 17.83 16.07 11.69
CA SER A 144 18.52 14.98 10.99
C SER A 144 18.37 13.65 11.71
N LEU A 145 18.84 12.57 11.07
CA LEU A 145 18.95 11.28 11.74
C LEU A 145 20.01 11.30 12.86
N GLU A 146 21.09 12.08 12.70
CA GLU A 146 22.13 12.24 13.72
C GLU A 146 21.59 12.86 15.01
N ASP A 147 20.71 13.86 14.90
CA ASP A 147 20.06 14.45 16.08
C ASP A 147 19.18 13.44 16.82
N ALA A 148 18.56 12.51 16.08
CA ALA A 148 17.75 11.44 16.66
C ALA A 148 18.60 10.36 17.37
N LYS A 149 19.94 10.39 17.27
CA LYS A 149 20.85 9.56 18.07
C LYS A 149 21.22 10.17 19.41
N LYS A 150 21.10 11.50 19.54
CA LYS A 150 21.58 12.26 20.70
C LYS A 150 20.59 12.26 21.87
N LYS A 151 19.30 12.04 21.59
CA LYS A 151 18.25 12.06 22.63
C LYS A 151 17.05 11.20 22.29
N PRO A 152 16.28 10.75 23.29
CA PRO A 152 15.05 10.01 23.06
C PRO A 152 14.01 10.81 22.26
N VAL A 153 13.39 10.19 21.26
CA VAL A 153 12.33 10.80 20.43
C VAL A 153 11.05 9.97 20.50
N ARG A 154 9.94 10.55 20.96
CA ARG A 154 8.65 9.83 21.09
C ARG A 154 8.03 9.64 19.71
N LEU A 155 8.11 8.43 19.17
CA LEU A 155 7.59 8.08 17.84
C LEU A 155 6.19 7.48 17.94
N GLY A 156 5.21 8.13 17.33
CA GLY A 156 3.83 7.63 17.28
C GLY A 156 3.64 6.50 16.28
N ALA A 157 3.01 5.40 16.70
CA ALA A 157 2.76 4.22 15.87
C ALA A 157 1.34 3.66 16.03
N THR A 158 0.82 3.00 15.00
CA THR A 158 -0.51 2.39 15.07
C THR A 158 -0.46 1.00 15.71
N HIS A 159 0.25 0.07 15.08
CA HIS A 159 0.38 -1.33 15.51
C HIS A 159 1.77 -1.88 15.21
N HIS A 160 2.12 -3.01 15.84
CA HIS A 160 3.43 -3.66 15.75
C HIS A 160 3.88 -4.00 14.32
N ARG A 161 2.94 -4.28 13.41
CA ARG A 161 3.23 -4.55 11.98
C ARG A 161 3.31 -3.32 11.07
N SER A 162 3.17 -2.11 11.62
CA SER A 162 3.17 -0.90 10.79
C SER A 162 4.61 -0.45 10.51
N LEU A 163 4.87 0.10 9.32
CA LEU A 163 6.22 0.57 8.98
C LEU A 163 6.76 1.60 9.99
N GLY A 164 5.89 2.48 10.50
CA GLY A 164 6.28 3.43 11.56
C GLY A 164 6.69 2.75 12.86
N TYR A 165 6.13 1.58 13.18
CA TYR A 165 6.54 0.80 14.35
C TYR A 165 7.90 0.14 14.08
N SER A 166 8.03 -0.64 13.01
CA SER A 166 9.26 -1.36 12.69
C SER A 166 10.43 -0.43 12.39
N SER A 167 10.19 0.77 11.86
CA SER A 167 11.23 1.77 11.61
C SER A 167 11.91 2.26 12.87
N ALA A 168 11.20 2.39 13.99
CA ALA A 168 11.86 2.74 15.25
C ALA A 168 12.90 1.68 15.63
N TYR A 169 12.54 0.40 15.48
CA TYR A 169 13.44 -0.71 15.80
C TYR A 169 14.66 -0.74 14.88
N PHE A 170 14.46 -0.80 13.55
CA PHE A 170 15.61 -0.95 12.67
C PHE A 170 16.48 0.31 12.63
N LEU A 171 15.90 1.51 12.77
CA LEU A 171 16.71 2.74 12.86
C LEU A 171 17.51 2.79 14.18
N ASN A 172 16.97 2.31 15.29
CA ASN A 172 17.72 2.25 16.56
C ASN A 172 18.80 1.17 16.50
N ASN A 173 18.46 -0.03 16.02
CA ASN A 173 19.35 -1.19 16.02
C ASN A 173 20.49 -1.05 14.98
N MET A 174 20.21 -0.47 13.81
CA MET A 174 21.21 -0.36 12.74
C MET A 174 21.99 0.95 12.80
N PHE A 175 21.36 2.05 13.25
CA PHE A 175 21.94 3.39 13.16
C PHE A 175 22.08 4.11 14.50
N GLY A 176 21.74 3.47 15.62
CA GLY A 176 21.95 4.03 16.96
C GLY A 176 21.01 5.17 17.32
N THR A 177 19.91 5.35 16.59
CA THR A 177 18.87 6.32 16.98
C THR A 177 18.18 5.91 18.28
N GLN A 178 17.49 6.86 18.91
CA GLN A 178 16.84 6.67 20.20
C GLN A 178 15.32 6.85 20.11
N PHE A 179 14.68 6.32 19.06
CA PHE A 179 13.22 6.38 18.95
C PHE A 179 12.55 5.50 20.02
N GLN A 180 11.58 6.07 20.71
CA GLN A 180 10.73 5.40 21.70
C GLN A 180 9.34 5.24 21.12
N VAL A 181 8.75 4.04 21.18
CA VAL A 181 7.53 3.75 20.40
C VAL A 181 6.27 3.97 21.24
N TYR A 182 5.50 4.99 20.86
CA TYR A 182 4.21 5.34 21.44
C TYR A 182 3.11 4.75 20.55
N HIS A 183 2.61 3.55 20.90
CA HIS A 183 1.75 2.76 20.03
C HIS A 183 0.31 2.64 20.54
N GLY A 184 -0.60 2.22 19.65
CA GLY A 184 -2.03 2.02 19.96
C GLY A 184 -2.96 3.06 19.32
N TYR A 185 -2.41 3.96 18.50
CA TYR A 185 -3.20 4.90 17.72
C TYR A 185 -4.11 4.17 16.71
N PRO A 186 -5.43 4.48 16.67
CA PRO A 186 -6.38 3.76 15.84
C PRO A 186 -6.20 4.01 14.33
N ALA A 187 -5.50 5.09 13.97
CA ALA A 187 -5.17 5.46 12.59
C ALA A 187 -4.04 6.51 12.58
N GLY A 188 -3.39 6.68 11.44
CA GLY A 188 -2.36 7.72 11.25
C GLY A 188 -2.83 9.14 11.56
N SER A 189 -4.12 9.46 11.34
CA SER A 189 -4.69 10.77 11.69
C SER A 189 -4.67 11.06 13.19
N ALA A 190 -4.77 10.05 14.04
CA ALA A 190 -4.64 10.24 15.48
C ALA A 190 -3.18 10.54 15.88
N ILE A 191 -2.21 9.98 15.16
CA ILE A 191 -0.78 10.31 15.35
C ILE A 191 -0.49 11.75 14.92
N VAL A 192 -1.09 12.22 13.82
CA VAL A 192 -0.95 13.62 13.40
C VAL A 192 -1.46 14.58 14.46
N LEU A 193 -2.63 14.29 15.04
CA LEU A 193 -3.17 15.11 16.13
C LEU A 193 -2.26 15.06 17.38
N ALA A 194 -1.73 13.90 17.71
CA ALA A 194 -0.78 13.73 18.81
C ALA A 194 0.54 14.50 18.56
N LEU A 195 1.01 14.56 17.31
CA LEU A 195 2.13 15.41 16.90
C LEU A 195 1.81 16.88 17.13
N GLU A 196 0.62 17.34 16.73
CA GLU A 196 0.19 18.74 16.94
C GLU A 196 0.10 19.10 18.42
N ARG A 197 -0.37 18.18 19.25
CA ARG A 197 -0.56 18.38 20.70
C ARG A 197 0.70 18.20 21.55
N GLY A 198 1.81 17.78 20.95
CA GLY A 198 3.02 17.51 21.73
C GLY A 198 3.04 16.18 22.49
N GLU A 199 2.07 15.29 22.25
CA GLU A 199 1.99 13.96 22.87
C GLU A 199 3.06 13.01 22.31
N VAL A 200 3.42 13.16 21.04
CA VAL A 200 4.53 12.46 20.37
C VAL A 200 5.32 13.45 19.52
N ASP A 201 6.58 13.15 19.27
CA ASP A 201 7.53 14.04 18.61
C ASP A 201 7.84 13.67 17.17
N ALA A 202 7.69 12.40 16.82
CA ALA A 202 7.99 11.92 15.48
C ALA A 202 6.96 10.93 14.95
N ARG A 203 6.98 10.76 13.64
CA ARG A 203 6.24 9.71 12.93
C ARG A 203 7.04 9.24 11.73
N CYS A 204 7.17 7.92 11.61
CA CYS A 204 7.81 7.29 10.47
C CYS A 204 6.83 6.46 9.64
N GLY A 205 7.26 6.12 8.42
CA GLY A 205 6.47 5.36 7.45
C GLY A 205 5.22 6.12 6.99
N TRP A 206 5.22 7.45 7.10
CA TRP A 206 4.11 8.29 6.63
C TRP A 206 4.30 8.54 5.13
N SER A 207 3.36 8.11 4.29
CA SER A 207 3.50 8.34 2.85
C SER A 207 3.46 9.82 2.50
N VAL A 208 4.30 10.26 1.56
CA VAL A 208 4.32 11.64 1.06
C VAL A 208 2.94 12.10 0.62
N SER A 209 2.20 11.26 -0.08
CA SER A 209 0.84 11.58 -0.51
C SER A 209 -0.15 11.77 0.64
N SER A 210 0.01 11.01 1.73
CA SER A 210 -0.80 11.19 2.93
C SER A 210 -0.47 12.50 3.63
N ILE A 211 0.78 12.96 3.59
CA ILE A 211 1.16 14.28 4.13
C ILE A 211 0.45 15.36 3.31
N LYS A 212 0.60 15.35 1.98
CA LYS A 212 -0.06 16.31 1.08
C LYS A 212 -1.57 16.39 1.28
N THR A 213 -2.21 15.24 1.50
CA THR A 213 -3.66 15.18 1.69
C THR A 213 -4.11 15.69 3.06
N MET A 214 -3.36 15.37 4.13
CA MET A 214 -3.80 15.64 5.50
C MET A 214 -3.28 16.97 6.05
N LYS A 215 -2.07 17.36 5.65
CA LYS A 215 -1.30 18.50 6.15
C LYS A 215 -0.40 19.05 5.02
N PRO A 216 -0.98 19.64 3.96
CA PRO A 216 -0.23 20.08 2.78
C PRO A 216 0.94 21.02 3.12
N THR A 217 0.73 21.96 4.04
CA THR A 217 1.74 22.94 4.48
C THR A 217 2.89 22.34 5.28
N TRP A 218 2.80 21.09 5.74
CA TRP A 218 3.89 20.45 6.49
C TRP A 218 5.06 20.05 5.58
N MET A 219 4.81 19.90 4.28
CA MET A 219 5.88 19.68 3.30
C MET A 219 6.74 20.94 3.08
N GLU A 220 6.22 22.13 3.41
CA GLU A 220 6.97 23.40 3.40
C GLU A 220 7.89 23.55 4.62
N GLY A 221 7.93 22.54 5.50
CA GLY A 221 8.82 22.53 6.66
C GLY A 221 8.36 23.42 7.82
N LYS A 222 7.14 23.95 7.85
CA LYS A 222 6.69 24.85 8.95
C LYS A 222 6.47 24.14 10.29
N MET A 223 5.94 22.92 10.25
CA MET A 223 5.57 22.16 11.48
C MET A 223 6.50 20.99 11.79
N VAL A 224 7.13 20.41 10.77
CA VAL A 224 7.95 19.22 10.90
C VAL A 224 9.22 19.35 10.05
N ASN A 225 10.29 18.70 10.51
CA ASN A 225 11.46 18.40 9.70
C ASN A 225 11.31 17.01 9.11
N ILE A 226 11.54 16.86 7.80
CA ILE A 226 11.60 15.54 7.16
C ILE A 226 13.03 15.02 7.34
N LEU A 227 13.20 14.00 8.17
CA LEU A 227 14.52 13.50 8.57
C LEU A 227 15.15 12.62 7.48
N LEU A 228 14.34 11.74 6.90
CA LEU A 228 14.78 10.79 5.88
C LEU A 228 13.60 10.16 5.13
N GLN A 229 13.92 9.57 3.98
CA GLN A 229 13.03 8.76 3.16
C GLN A 229 13.21 7.26 3.48
N LEU A 230 12.11 6.61 3.85
CA LEU A 230 11.99 5.16 4.05
C LEU A 230 11.51 4.48 2.77
N SER A 231 12.31 4.58 1.72
CA SER A 231 12.10 3.99 0.39
C SER A 231 13.43 3.61 -0.25
N LEU A 232 13.40 2.73 -1.26
CA LEU A 232 14.60 2.34 -2.02
C LEU A 232 15.03 3.41 -3.02
N THR A 233 14.07 4.19 -3.52
CA THR A 233 14.26 5.30 -4.47
C THR A 233 13.77 6.60 -3.86
N SER A 234 14.33 7.73 -4.33
CA SER A 234 13.94 9.06 -3.87
C SER A 234 12.60 9.47 -4.49
N HIS A 235 11.76 10.13 -3.71
CA HIS A 235 10.55 10.77 -4.22
C HIS A 235 10.94 12.05 -4.99
N PRO A 236 10.39 12.31 -6.19
CA PRO A 236 10.80 13.45 -7.04
C PRO A 236 10.73 14.83 -6.37
N GLN A 237 9.82 15.02 -5.42
CA GLN A 237 9.63 16.28 -4.67
C GLN A 237 10.40 16.35 -3.34
N LEU A 238 11.21 15.35 -3.00
CA LEU A 238 12.01 15.32 -1.78
C LEU A 238 13.51 15.40 -2.09
N LYS A 239 13.87 16.21 -3.10
CA LYS A 239 15.27 16.50 -3.41
C LYS A 239 15.95 17.07 -2.15
N GLY A 240 17.12 16.53 -1.81
CA GLY A 240 17.88 16.92 -0.60
C GLY A 240 17.52 16.16 0.69
N VAL A 241 16.40 15.43 0.75
CA VAL A 241 16.11 14.56 1.91
C VAL A 241 16.82 13.21 1.71
N PRO A 242 17.67 12.76 2.66
CA PRO A 242 18.45 11.55 2.48
C PRO A 242 17.55 10.30 2.44
N LEU A 243 17.93 9.32 1.62
CA LEU A 243 17.35 7.98 1.66
C LEU A 243 17.94 7.23 2.85
N VAL A 244 17.17 6.39 3.52
CA VAL A 244 17.69 5.57 4.63
C VAL A 244 18.90 4.71 4.24
N LYS A 245 18.98 4.29 2.96
CA LYS A 245 20.13 3.54 2.44
C LYS A 245 21.45 4.31 2.48
N SER A 246 21.43 5.66 2.48
CA SER A 246 22.67 6.45 2.56
C SER A 246 23.33 6.37 3.94
N PHE A 247 22.62 5.88 4.95
CA PHE A 247 23.16 5.66 6.30
C PHE A 247 23.71 4.25 6.51
N ALA A 248 23.53 3.33 5.54
CA ALA A 248 24.03 1.97 5.63
C ALA A 248 25.55 1.93 5.38
N LYS A 249 26.29 1.52 6.41
CA LYS A 249 27.75 1.40 6.39
C LYS A 249 28.21 0.01 5.94
N THR A 250 27.44 -1.04 6.27
CA THR A 250 27.79 -2.42 5.94
C THR A 250 26.87 -3.01 4.86
N ASP A 251 27.33 -4.06 4.19
CA ASP A 251 26.52 -4.78 3.19
C ASP A 251 25.31 -5.45 3.81
N GLU A 252 25.47 -6.03 5.00
CA GLU A 252 24.34 -6.55 5.79
C GLU A 252 23.28 -5.46 5.99
N GLN A 253 23.66 -4.23 6.36
CA GLN A 253 22.69 -3.14 6.54
C GLN A 253 21.98 -2.78 5.22
N ARG A 254 22.70 -2.76 4.10
CA ARG A 254 22.10 -2.51 2.77
C ARG A 254 21.11 -3.60 2.41
N GLN A 255 21.48 -4.86 2.61
CA GLN A 255 20.63 -6.02 2.35
C GLN A 255 19.38 -6.05 3.24
N LEU A 256 19.53 -5.76 4.54
CA LEU A 256 18.42 -5.64 5.48
C LEU A 256 17.44 -4.53 5.05
N LEU A 257 17.94 -3.34 4.70
CA LEU A 257 17.10 -2.25 4.19
C LEU A 257 16.38 -2.63 2.90
N ASN A 258 17.08 -3.30 1.97
CA ASN A 258 16.48 -3.81 0.74
C ASN A 258 15.32 -4.75 1.06
N PHE A 259 15.53 -5.75 1.92
CA PHE A 259 14.48 -6.67 2.34
C PHE A 259 13.28 -5.97 3.01
N ILE A 260 13.55 -5.08 3.97
CA ILE A 260 12.52 -4.37 4.75
C ILE A 260 11.66 -3.45 3.87
N LEU A 261 12.27 -2.79 2.88
CA LEU A 261 11.63 -1.73 2.09
C LEU A 261 11.12 -2.19 0.72
N THR A 262 11.59 -3.33 0.19
CA THR A 262 11.11 -3.89 -1.08
C THR A 262 9.59 -3.98 -1.16
N PRO A 263 8.85 -4.40 -0.11
CA PRO A 263 7.39 -4.37 -0.16
C PRO A 263 6.84 -2.98 -0.52
N GLN A 264 7.41 -1.89 0.00
CA GLN A 264 6.96 -0.54 -0.35
C GLN A 264 7.16 -0.24 -1.84
N SER A 265 8.30 -0.61 -2.41
CA SER A 265 8.59 -0.44 -3.84
C SER A 265 7.68 -1.30 -4.72
N VAL A 266 7.39 -2.54 -4.31
CA VAL A 266 6.41 -3.39 -5.00
C VAL A 266 5.01 -2.75 -4.99
N GLY A 267 4.66 -2.07 -3.89
CA GLY A 267 3.56 -1.11 -3.90
C GLY A 267 2.17 -1.72 -4.05
N ARG A 268 1.50 -1.48 -5.18
CA ARG A 268 0.20 -2.02 -5.58
C ARG A 268 0.31 -2.85 -6.86
N PRO A 269 0.88 -4.06 -6.80
CA PRO A 269 1.20 -4.85 -7.98
C PRO A 269 -0.05 -5.45 -8.63
N TYR A 270 -0.03 -5.48 -9.96
CA TYR A 270 -0.90 -6.24 -10.84
C TYR A 270 -0.09 -7.39 -11.41
N ILE A 271 -0.59 -8.61 -11.24
CA ILE A 271 0.12 -9.83 -11.61
C ILE A 271 -0.79 -10.76 -12.43
N ALA A 272 -0.17 -11.47 -13.36
CA ALA A 272 -0.72 -12.54 -14.16
C ALA A 272 -0.30 -13.90 -13.59
N PRO A 273 -1.04 -14.99 -13.88
CA PRO A 273 -0.66 -16.32 -13.43
C PRO A 273 0.68 -16.79 -14.02
N PRO A 274 1.36 -17.73 -13.35
CA PRO A 274 2.53 -18.40 -13.90
C PRO A 274 2.22 -19.08 -15.23
N GLY A 275 3.18 -19.04 -16.15
CA GLY A 275 3.06 -19.68 -17.47
C GLY A 275 2.22 -18.89 -18.49
N LEU A 276 1.86 -17.63 -18.20
CA LEU A 276 1.29 -16.75 -19.23
C LEU A 276 2.29 -16.59 -20.40
N PRO A 277 1.87 -16.73 -21.67
CA PRO A 277 2.76 -16.53 -22.79
C PRO A 277 3.37 -15.13 -22.83
N LYS A 278 4.68 -15.06 -23.11
CA LYS A 278 5.47 -13.81 -23.02
C LYS A 278 4.85 -12.66 -23.81
N ALA A 279 4.42 -12.90 -25.06
CA ALA A 279 3.77 -11.88 -25.88
C ALA A 279 2.51 -11.28 -25.22
N ARG A 280 1.71 -12.11 -24.52
CA ARG A 280 0.53 -11.63 -23.79
C ARG A 280 0.90 -10.86 -22.53
N LEU A 281 1.96 -11.28 -21.82
CA LEU A 281 2.47 -10.54 -20.67
C LEU A 281 2.99 -9.16 -21.08
N GLU A 282 3.76 -9.07 -22.17
CA GLU A 282 4.27 -7.80 -22.69
C GLU A 282 3.15 -6.87 -23.17
N LEU A 283 2.10 -7.42 -23.78
CA LEU A 283 0.91 -6.64 -24.13
C LEU A 283 0.17 -6.09 -22.89
N LEU A 284 0.04 -6.90 -21.84
CA LEU A 284 -0.51 -6.45 -20.55
C LEU A 284 0.38 -5.38 -19.89
N ARG A 285 1.70 -5.53 -19.93
CA ARG A 285 2.67 -4.55 -19.37
C ARG A 285 2.56 -3.20 -20.08
N THR A 286 2.64 -3.23 -21.41
CA THR A 286 2.57 -2.04 -22.26
C THR A 286 1.24 -1.31 -22.08
N SER A 287 0.11 -2.05 -22.17
CA SER A 287 -1.22 -1.47 -21.98
C SER A 287 -1.44 -0.90 -20.57
N PHE A 288 -0.99 -1.61 -19.54
CA PHE A 288 -1.11 -1.15 -18.15
C PHE A 288 -0.35 0.15 -17.94
N MET A 289 0.90 0.23 -18.41
CA MET A 289 1.69 1.47 -18.34
C MET A 289 1.08 2.59 -19.20
N GLY A 290 0.45 2.25 -20.31
CA GLY A 290 -0.33 3.18 -21.13
C GLY A 290 -1.45 3.84 -20.33
N VAL A 291 -2.25 3.06 -19.60
CA VAL A 291 -3.32 3.58 -18.72
C VAL A 291 -2.77 4.53 -17.67
N LEU A 292 -1.65 4.17 -17.03
CA LEU A 292 -1.09 4.99 -15.95
C LEU A 292 -0.50 6.32 -16.45
N LYS A 293 -0.31 6.49 -17.77
CA LYS A 293 0.10 7.73 -18.43
C LYS A 293 -1.06 8.47 -19.11
N ASP A 294 -2.24 7.85 -19.22
CA ASP A 294 -3.41 8.41 -19.90
C ASP A 294 -3.92 9.67 -19.18
N LYS A 295 -4.14 10.74 -19.94
CA LYS A 295 -4.54 12.05 -19.39
C LYS A 295 -5.93 11.99 -18.75
N GLU A 296 -6.86 11.24 -19.35
CA GLU A 296 -8.21 11.08 -18.78
C GLU A 296 -8.17 10.29 -17.48
N PHE A 297 -7.45 9.17 -17.47
CA PHE A 297 -7.22 8.38 -16.26
C PHE A 297 -6.58 9.23 -15.16
N LEU A 298 -5.53 10.00 -15.45
CA LEU A 298 -4.84 10.83 -14.46
C LEU A 298 -5.76 11.93 -13.89
N LYS A 299 -6.62 12.54 -14.73
CA LYS A 299 -7.65 13.50 -14.29
C LYS A 299 -8.62 12.84 -13.30
N ASP A 300 -9.09 11.64 -13.61
CA ASP A 300 -10.04 10.91 -12.77
C ASP A 300 -9.41 10.32 -11.51
N ALA A 301 -8.15 9.90 -11.58
CA ALA A 301 -7.35 9.50 -10.42
C ALA A 301 -7.19 10.67 -9.45
N LYS A 302 -6.86 11.88 -9.96
CA LYS A 302 -6.77 13.10 -9.15
C LYS A 302 -8.09 13.44 -8.46
N LYS A 303 -9.23 13.41 -9.19
CA LYS A 303 -10.57 13.61 -8.60
C LYS A 303 -10.87 12.60 -7.48
N GLN A 304 -10.44 11.36 -7.66
CA GLN A 304 -10.61 10.27 -6.68
C GLN A 304 -9.55 10.26 -5.57
N ARG A 305 -8.55 11.16 -5.61
CA ARG A 305 -7.40 11.20 -4.70
C ARG A 305 -6.62 9.88 -4.68
N ILE A 306 -6.42 9.34 -5.87
CA ILE A 306 -5.59 8.16 -6.16
C ILE A 306 -4.25 8.69 -6.65
N ASP A 307 -3.17 8.36 -5.93
CA ASP A 307 -1.82 8.71 -6.34
C ASP A 307 -1.30 7.68 -7.34
N ILE A 308 -0.62 8.13 -8.39
CA ILE A 308 -0.06 7.26 -9.41
C ILE A 308 1.46 7.44 -9.39
N ASN A 309 2.14 6.42 -8.89
CA ASN A 309 3.60 6.34 -8.81
C ASN A 309 4.01 4.97 -9.35
N PRO A 310 4.04 4.80 -10.67
CA PRO A 310 4.12 3.48 -11.26
C PRO A 310 5.48 2.82 -11.04
N VAL A 311 5.47 1.49 -11.06
CA VAL A 311 6.68 0.64 -11.19
C VAL A 311 6.40 -0.35 -12.32
N THR A 312 7.34 -0.50 -13.24
CA THR A 312 7.17 -1.37 -14.40
C THR A 312 7.17 -2.85 -14.01
N GLY A 313 6.60 -3.71 -14.87
CA GLY A 313 6.66 -5.16 -14.67
C GLY A 313 8.09 -5.69 -14.57
N ALA A 314 9.01 -5.16 -15.38
CA ALA A 314 10.42 -5.56 -15.38
C ALA A 314 11.13 -5.17 -14.07
N GLU A 315 10.89 -3.96 -13.54
CA GLU A 315 11.42 -3.56 -12.24
C GLU A 315 10.87 -4.44 -11.11
N LEU A 316 9.59 -4.82 -11.18
CA LEU A 316 8.99 -5.76 -10.22
C LEU A 316 9.63 -7.15 -10.30
N ASP A 317 9.89 -7.67 -11.50
CA ASP A 317 10.59 -8.96 -11.65
C ASP A 317 11.96 -8.92 -10.95
N VAL A 318 12.73 -7.86 -11.14
CA VAL A 318 14.05 -7.68 -10.50
C VAL A 318 13.92 -7.57 -8.98
N LEU A 319 12.98 -6.74 -8.49
CA LEU A 319 12.74 -6.58 -7.05
C LEU A 319 12.37 -7.91 -6.38
N ILE A 320 11.51 -8.69 -7.01
CA ILE A 320 11.04 -9.98 -6.50
C ILE A 320 12.16 -11.01 -6.58
N ALA A 321 12.84 -11.14 -7.72
CA ALA A 321 13.94 -12.09 -7.87
C ALA A 321 15.04 -11.83 -6.82
N ASN A 322 15.41 -10.56 -6.60
CA ASN A 322 16.39 -10.20 -5.57
C ASN A 322 15.89 -10.48 -4.16
N LEU A 323 14.62 -10.18 -3.87
CA LEU A 323 14.04 -10.46 -2.56
C LEU A 323 14.04 -11.96 -2.25
N PHE A 324 13.77 -12.83 -3.22
CA PHE A 324 13.73 -14.28 -3.01
C PHE A 324 15.12 -14.95 -3.01
N LYS A 325 16.18 -14.21 -3.40
CA LYS A 325 17.58 -14.61 -3.19
C LYS A 325 18.09 -14.31 -1.78
N THR A 326 17.30 -13.61 -0.95
CA THR A 326 17.68 -13.30 0.44
C THR A 326 17.85 -14.60 1.22
N ASP A 327 19.02 -14.79 1.83
CA ASP A 327 19.30 -15.98 2.63
C ASP A 327 18.45 -16.01 3.91
N LYS A 328 18.24 -17.21 4.44
CA LYS A 328 17.37 -17.42 5.61
C LYS A 328 17.88 -16.68 6.85
N LYS A 329 19.21 -16.59 7.05
CA LYS A 329 19.79 -15.90 8.21
C LYS A 329 19.50 -14.40 8.14
N LEU A 330 19.61 -13.80 6.96
CA LEU A 330 19.27 -12.40 6.74
C LEU A 330 17.77 -12.12 6.90
N ILE A 331 16.88 -13.05 6.51
CA ILE A 331 15.44 -12.94 6.79
C ILE A 331 15.18 -12.95 8.30
N GLU A 332 15.77 -13.89 9.03
CA GLU A 332 15.66 -13.98 10.49
C GLU A 332 16.21 -12.72 11.16
N ARG A 333 17.35 -12.23 10.68
CA ARG A 333 17.97 -10.98 11.12
C ARG A 333 17.08 -9.77 10.84
N ALA A 334 16.45 -9.70 9.67
CA ALA A 334 15.50 -8.65 9.33
C ALA A 334 14.29 -8.64 10.28
N LEU A 335 13.77 -9.82 10.63
CA LEU A 335 12.70 -9.93 11.63
C LEU A 335 13.20 -9.48 13.01
N GLU A 336 14.42 -9.85 13.40
CA GLU A 336 15.02 -9.44 14.66
C GLU A 336 15.18 -7.92 14.76
N VAL A 337 15.88 -7.30 13.80
CA VAL A 337 16.18 -5.85 13.84
C VAL A 337 14.93 -5.00 13.73
N THR A 338 13.81 -5.54 13.24
CA THR A 338 12.52 -4.84 13.13
C THR A 338 11.56 -5.07 14.30
N THR A 339 11.86 -6.01 15.21
CA THR A 339 10.93 -6.39 16.29
C THR A 339 11.54 -6.50 17.68
N LYS A 340 12.85 -6.74 17.79
CA LYS A 340 13.56 -6.88 19.06
C LYS A 340 14.53 -5.71 19.23
N SER A 341 14.48 -5.06 20.39
CA SER A 341 15.46 -4.04 20.77
C SER A 341 15.37 -3.80 22.26
N THR A 342 16.51 -3.82 22.96
CA THR A 342 16.61 -3.38 24.36
C THR A 342 16.55 -1.86 24.49
N LYS A 343 16.75 -1.13 23.39
CA LYS A 343 16.78 0.34 23.35
C LYS A 343 15.42 0.97 23.09
N VAL A 344 14.44 0.18 22.64
CA VAL A 344 13.07 0.66 22.34
C VAL A 344 12.17 0.45 23.55
N LYS A 345 11.90 1.54 24.27
CA LYS A 345 10.80 1.62 25.25
C LYS A 345 9.47 1.64 24.50
N LEU A 346 8.61 0.69 24.84
CA LEU A 346 7.23 0.63 24.37
C LEU A 346 6.32 1.36 25.33
N VAL A 347 5.57 2.33 24.82
CA VAL A 347 4.55 3.06 25.57
C VAL A 347 3.21 2.88 24.85
N LYS A 348 2.26 2.19 25.51
CA LYS A 348 0.89 2.06 25.01
C LYS A 348 0.12 3.34 25.33
N VAL A 349 -0.26 4.10 24.31
CA VAL A 349 -0.93 5.39 24.53
C VAL A 349 -2.36 5.22 25.05
N LYS A 350 -2.69 5.95 26.13
CA LYS A 350 -4.06 6.06 26.64
C LYS A 350 -4.80 7.15 25.88
N ILE A 351 -5.42 6.77 24.76
CA ILE A 351 -6.21 7.72 23.97
C ILE A 351 -7.54 7.99 24.69
N PRO A 352 -7.84 9.25 25.05
CA PRO A 352 -9.06 9.61 25.78
C PRO A 352 -10.30 9.32 24.92
N TRP A 353 -11.40 9.04 25.60
CA TRP A 353 -12.70 8.94 24.95
C TRP A 353 -13.25 10.35 24.75
N LEU A 354 -13.46 10.73 23.51
CA LEU A 354 -14.19 11.93 23.14
C LEU A 354 -15.68 11.60 23.17
N THR A 355 -16.48 12.40 23.88
CA THR A 355 -17.93 12.30 23.88
C THR A 355 -18.49 13.60 23.32
N SER A 356 -19.37 13.51 22.33
CA SER A 356 -19.99 14.68 21.72
C SER A 356 -21.43 14.37 21.39
N LYS A 357 -22.35 15.31 21.72
CA LYS A 357 -23.73 15.29 21.23
C LYS A 357 -23.72 15.86 19.81
N VAL A 358 -24.10 15.05 18.83
CA VAL A 358 -23.93 15.35 17.40
C VAL A 358 -25.12 14.85 16.60
N LYS A 359 -25.43 15.54 15.51
CA LYS A 359 -26.37 15.03 14.51
C LYS A 359 -25.66 14.04 13.58
N VAL A 360 -26.22 12.84 13.44
CA VAL A 360 -25.67 11.81 12.56
C VAL A 360 -25.86 12.25 11.12
N SER A 361 -24.76 12.47 10.40
CA SER A 361 -24.81 12.93 9.00
C SER A 361 -24.92 11.78 8.00
N LYS A 362 -24.38 10.59 8.31
CA LYS A 362 -24.48 9.43 7.41
C LYS A 362 -24.34 8.12 8.16
N VAL A 363 -25.15 7.13 7.78
CA VAL A 363 -25.00 5.75 8.24
C VAL A 363 -24.73 4.86 7.03
N LYS A 364 -23.74 3.97 7.13
CA LYS A 364 -23.39 3.01 6.07
C LYS A 364 -23.30 1.59 6.61
N ARG A 365 -23.51 0.61 5.71
CA ARG A 365 -23.34 -0.83 5.97
C ARG A 365 -24.16 -1.33 7.16
N LYS A 366 -25.48 -1.09 7.14
CA LYS A 366 -26.43 -1.50 8.21
C LYS A 366 -25.94 -1.07 9.60
N GLY A 367 -25.57 0.20 9.75
CA GLY A 367 -25.09 0.75 11.04
C GLY A 367 -23.63 0.51 11.38
N ARG A 368 -22.87 -0.27 10.59
CA ARG A 368 -21.44 -0.57 10.90
C ARG A 368 -20.54 0.67 10.83
N ARG A 369 -20.95 1.72 10.13
CA ARG A 369 -20.26 3.01 10.06
C ARG A 369 -21.25 4.14 10.28
N VAL A 370 -20.95 5.00 11.24
CA VAL A 370 -21.75 6.19 11.57
C VAL A 370 -20.85 7.41 11.42
N SER A 371 -21.27 8.38 10.62
CA SER A 371 -20.56 9.63 10.34
C SER A 371 -21.31 10.81 10.94
N PHE A 372 -20.56 11.79 11.43
CA PHE A 372 -21.08 13.03 12.04
C PHE A 372 -20.00 14.12 11.92
N LYS A 373 -20.36 15.37 12.22
CA LYS A 373 -19.40 16.46 12.40
C LYS A 373 -19.13 16.65 13.89
N ALA A 374 -17.88 16.77 14.28
CA ALA A 374 -17.47 17.12 15.64
C ALA A 374 -16.23 18.02 15.55
N GLY A 375 -16.25 19.16 16.25
CA GLY A 375 -15.19 20.17 16.18
C GLY A 375 -14.88 20.63 14.75
N GLY A 376 -15.91 20.93 13.95
CA GLY A 376 -15.77 21.35 12.55
C GLY A 376 -15.38 20.25 11.54
N HIS A 377 -14.89 19.10 12.00
CA HIS A 377 -14.38 18.04 11.13
C HIS A 377 -15.35 16.85 10.99
N LYS A 378 -15.30 16.19 9.83
CA LYS A 378 -16.06 14.97 9.58
C LYS A 378 -15.42 13.77 10.28
N VAL A 379 -16.14 13.22 11.25
CA VAL A 379 -15.76 12.00 11.98
C VAL A 379 -16.58 10.83 11.46
N THR A 380 -15.97 9.64 11.34
CA THR A 380 -16.70 8.40 11.03
C THR A 380 -16.23 7.26 11.92
N VAL A 381 -17.10 6.73 12.76
CA VAL A 381 -16.79 5.67 13.72
C VAL A 381 -17.26 4.31 13.23
N LYS A 382 -16.56 3.25 13.66
CA LYS A 382 -16.99 1.85 13.48
C LYS A 382 -17.90 1.46 14.63
N VAL A 383 -18.98 0.74 14.33
CA VAL A 383 -19.95 0.28 15.33
C VAL A 383 -19.95 -1.25 15.38
N SER A 384 -19.47 -1.79 16.50
CA SER A 384 -19.44 -3.24 16.74
C SER A 384 -20.79 -3.70 17.26
N LYS A 385 -21.23 -4.91 16.86
CA LYS A 385 -22.44 -5.53 17.42
C LYS A 385 -22.23 -5.88 18.91
N SER A 386 -21.04 -6.34 19.28
CA SER A 386 -20.74 -6.84 20.63
C SER A 386 -19.94 -5.86 21.50
N LYS A 387 -19.32 -4.84 20.90
CA LYS A 387 -18.34 -3.97 21.60
C LYS A 387 -18.69 -2.48 21.60
N THR A 388 -19.89 -2.12 21.16
CA THR A 388 -20.42 -0.75 21.20
C THR A 388 -21.78 -0.77 21.87
N LYS A 389 -21.96 -0.02 22.97
CA LYS A 389 -23.25 0.10 23.66
C LYS A 389 -24.14 1.08 22.88
N ILE A 390 -25.32 0.64 22.45
CA ILE A 390 -26.20 1.45 21.62
C ILE A 390 -27.55 1.56 22.30
N THR A 391 -28.03 2.77 22.48
CA THR A 391 -29.37 3.06 23.01
C THR A 391 -30.08 4.08 22.12
N ILE A 392 -31.38 3.93 21.97
CA ILE A 392 -32.28 4.88 21.28
C ILE A 392 -33.47 5.08 22.21
N ALA A 393 -33.83 6.33 22.52
CA ALA A 393 -34.87 6.65 23.52
C ALA A 393 -34.70 5.83 24.83
N GLY A 394 -33.47 5.77 25.35
CA GLY A 394 -33.13 5.02 26.57
C GLY A 394 -33.04 3.49 26.44
N LYS A 395 -33.63 2.86 25.41
CA LYS A 395 -33.67 1.40 25.25
C LYS A 395 -32.49 0.85 24.46
N LYS A 396 -31.98 -0.34 24.81
CA LYS A 396 -30.89 -1.03 24.10
C LYS A 396 -31.32 -1.29 22.64
N ALA A 397 -30.50 -0.85 21.69
CA ALA A 397 -30.84 -0.91 20.28
C ALA A 397 -29.79 -1.66 19.45
N LYS A 398 -30.22 -2.20 18.30
CA LYS A 398 -29.31 -2.76 17.29
C LYS A 398 -28.63 -1.61 16.54
N ARG A 399 -27.38 -1.78 16.11
CA ARG A 399 -26.67 -0.76 15.31
C ARG A 399 -27.40 -0.33 14.03
N SER A 400 -28.23 -1.20 13.45
CA SER A 400 -29.03 -0.91 12.25
C SER A 400 -30.16 0.08 12.49
N ALA A 401 -30.54 0.30 13.76
CA ALA A 401 -31.57 1.25 14.15
C ALA A 401 -31.04 2.70 14.19
N VAL A 402 -29.72 2.92 14.27
CA VAL A 402 -29.13 4.26 14.14
C VAL A 402 -29.32 4.75 12.69
N LYS A 403 -29.96 5.91 12.51
CA LYS A 403 -30.25 6.53 11.21
C LYS A 403 -29.54 7.89 11.07
N ALA A 404 -29.41 8.35 9.82
CA ALA A 404 -29.01 9.72 9.57
C ALA A 404 -30.12 10.67 10.03
N GLY A 405 -29.76 11.86 10.51
CA GLY A 405 -30.67 12.82 11.10
C GLY A 405 -30.84 12.71 12.61
N MET A 406 -30.63 11.53 13.20
CA MET A 406 -30.72 11.32 14.65
C MET A 406 -29.69 12.18 15.40
N THR A 407 -30.12 12.78 16.50
CA THR A 407 -29.23 13.42 17.47
C THR A 407 -28.73 12.36 18.41
N CYS A 408 -27.40 12.17 18.47
CA CYS A 408 -26.80 11.14 19.29
C CYS A 408 -25.60 11.67 20.07
N THR A 409 -25.48 11.26 21.32
CA THR A 409 -24.26 11.35 22.11
C THR A 409 -23.37 10.17 21.77
N ILE A 410 -22.25 10.44 21.09
CA ILE A 410 -21.34 9.41 20.59
C ILE A 410 -20.00 9.50 21.32
N THR A 411 -19.58 8.39 21.93
CA THR A 411 -18.30 8.27 22.62
C THR A 411 -17.31 7.47 21.78
N HIS A 412 -16.16 8.03 21.42
CA HIS A 412 -15.20 7.43 20.50
C HIS A 412 -13.75 7.92 20.72
N LYS A 413 -12.76 7.25 20.12
CA LYS A 413 -11.33 7.64 20.19
C LYS A 413 -10.86 8.35 18.92
N GLY A 414 -11.69 9.25 18.38
CA GLY A 414 -11.47 9.89 17.08
C GLY A 414 -12.03 9.13 15.87
N SER A 415 -11.76 9.63 14.67
CA SER A 415 -12.29 9.08 13.42
C SER A 415 -11.68 7.71 13.07
N LYS A 416 -12.46 6.85 12.42
CA LYS A 416 -12.20 5.43 12.09
C LYS A 416 -12.02 4.49 13.29
N SER A 417 -12.01 5.00 14.51
CA SER A 417 -12.02 4.22 15.75
C SER A 417 -13.36 3.51 15.95
N ARG A 418 -13.39 2.51 16.84
CA ARG A 418 -14.65 1.90 17.30
C ARG A 418 -15.29 2.82 18.34
N ALA A 419 -16.59 3.11 18.21
CA ALA A 419 -17.33 3.81 19.25
C ALA A 419 -17.47 2.93 20.50
N LYS A 420 -17.28 3.52 21.69
CA LYS A 420 -17.64 2.90 22.98
C LYS A 420 -19.15 2.84 23.12
N SER A 421 -19.81 3.96 22.83
CA SER A 421 -21.26 4.09 22.93
C SER A 421 -21.84 5.04 21.89
N ILE A 422 -23.08 4.78 21.52
CA ILE A 422 -23.95 5.67 20.74
C ILE A 422 -25.29 5.71 21.47
N LYS A 423 -25.64 6.87 22.03
CA LYS A 423 -26.94 7.09 22.66
C LYS A 423 -27.70 8.09 21.80
N CYS A 424 -28.74 7.66 21.09
CA CYS A 424 -29.56 8.57 20.31
C CYS A 424 -30.84 8.91 21.07
N ASP A 425 -31.28 10.14 20.87
CA ASP A 425 -32.58 10.63 21.33
C ASP A 425 -33.68 9.94 20.51
#